data_AF-A0A2K4FGD4-F1
#
_entry.id   AF-A0A2K4FGD4-F1
#
_cell.length_a   1.000
_cell.length_b   1.000
_cell.length_c   1.000
_cell.angle_alpha   90.00
_cell.angle_beta   90.00
_cell.angle_gamma   90.00
#
_symmetry.space_group_name_H-M   'P 1'
#
loop_
_entity.id
_entity.type
_entity.pdbx_description
1 polymer ?
#
loop_
_entity_poly.entity_id
_entity_poly.type
_entity_poly.pdbx_seq_one_letter_code
_entity_poly.pdbx_strand_id
1 'polypeptide(L)'
;RLASDLDVLPDTERQLLLADFNHTATDFGTAQPIQHLFEAQVQANPDAVALVCENQQLTYRQLNRRANHLARQLLELGVEPDQRVAICAERSLDMIVGLLGVLKAGAAYVPIDPAHPAERMAFMLQDSQPRALLTQSALTLPSGELPRFLLDTSDSLRSANDAAFDANPQVPGLTPEHLAYVIYTSGSTGQSKGVMVEHRSVFNFWQVLTRTTHQHCPRPATVALNAGFFFDMSIKGISQLFSGHRLVIIPQLIRASGHELLDFLEQHQVHAFDSTPSQLDTLLAAGLLERSSYQPVSVLLGGEAINAATWEKLRNCPSIRFYNMYGPTECTVDATIDLIRDLG
;
A
#
# COMPACT_ATOMS: atom_id res chain seq x y z
N ARG A 1 -3.01 35.98 -33.97
CA ARG A 1 -2.54 35.24 -32.78
C ARG A 1 -3.78 34.86 -32.01
N LEU A 2 -3.98 33.58 -31.71
CA LEU A 2 -5.08 33.17 -30.85
C LEU A 2 -4.78 33.67 -29.44
N ALA A 3 -5.81 33.99 -28.65
CA ALA A 3 -5.62 34.43 -27.26
C ALA A 3 -4.88 33.36 -26.41
N SER A 4 -4.88 32.09 -26.85
CA SER A 4 -4.15 30.97 -26.26
C SER A 4 -2.62 31.07 -26.35
N ASP A 5 -2.08 31.91 -27.24
CA ASP A 5 -0.64 31.99 -27.51
C ASP A 5 0.01 33.22 -26.86
N LEU A 6 -0.74 33.96 -26.04
CA LEU A 6 -0.23 35.10 -25.30
C LEU A 6 0.45 34.62 -24.03
N ASP A 7 1.73 34.97 -23.87
CA ASP A 7 2.41 34.79 -22.59
C ASP A 7 1.92 35.89 -21.64
N VAL A 8 1.15 35.47 -20.63
CA VAL A 8 0.51 36.36 -19.66
C VAL A 8 1.20 36.35 -18.31
N LEU A 9 2.18 35.46 -18.11
CA LEU A 9 2.95 35.35 -16.87
C LEU A 9 4.27 36.11 -17.03
N PRO A 10 4.67 36.92 -16.05
CA PRO A 10 6.03 37.45 -16.00
C PRO A 10 7.06 36.31 -15.97
N ASP A 11 8.22 36.51 -16.61
CA ASP A 11 9.28 35.49 -16.68
C ASP A 11 9.70 34.97 -15.30
N THR A 12 9.72 35.83 -14.28
CA THR A 12 10.04 35.47 -12.90
C THR A 12 9.01 34.54 -12.27
N GLU A 13 7.73 34.76 -12.53
CA GLU A 13 6.65 33.91 -12.04
C GLU A 13 6.65 32.57 -12.80
N ARG A 14 6.90 32.62 -14.10
CA ARG A 14 7.08 31.42 -14.92
C ARG A 14 8.25 30.55 -14.43
N GLN A 15 9.39 31.15 -14.10
CA GLN A 15 10.55 30.45 -13.53
C GLN A 15 10.19 29.80 -12.19
N LEU A 16 9.54 30.54 -11.29
CA LEU A 16 9.12 30.03 -9.99
C LEU A 16 8.21 28.81 -10.12
N LEU A 17 7.17 28.91 -10.96
CA LEU A 17 6.14 27.87 -11.12
C LEU A 17 6.64 26.64 -11.88
N LEU A 18 7.47 26.83 -12.90
CA LEU A 18 7.90 25.72 -13.77
C LEU A 18 9.18 25.05 -13.30
N ALA A 19 10.10 25.80 -12.69
CA ALA A 19 11.41 25.29 -12.30
C ALA A 19 11.59 25.24 -10.78
N ASP A 20 11.45 26.37 -10.07
CA ASP A 20 11.88 26.45 -8.68
C ASP A 20 11.02 25.57 -7.75
N PHE A 21 9.69 25.59 -7.91
CA PHE A 21 8.79 24.67 -7.19
C PHE A 21 8.93 23.21 -7.62
N ASN A 22 9.44 22.94 -8.83
CA ASN A 22 9.60 21.59 -9.38
C ASN A 22 11.04 21.08 -9.30
N HIS A 23 11.92 21.75 -8.56
CA HIS A 23 13.30 21.30 -8.36
C HIS A 23 13.36 20.15 -7.33
N THR A 24 12.68 19.06 -7.66
CA THR A 24 12.47 17.89 -6.78
C THR A 24 13.37 16.70 -7.14
N ALA A 25 14.20 16.85 -8.18
CA ALA A 25 15.14 15.83 -8.62
C ALA A 25 16.04 15.38 -7.45
N THR A 26 15.89 14.12 -7.06
CA THR A 26 16.65 13.49 -5.98
C THR A 26 17.20 12.18 -6.48
N ASP A 27 18.49 11.93 -6.26
CA ASP A 27 19.12 10.66 -6.58
C ASP A 27 18.80 9.62 -5.49
N PHE A 28 17.85 8.74 -5.79
CA PHE A 28 17.52 7.57 -4.95
C PHE A 28 18.24 6.29 -5.40
N GLY A 29 19.21 6.41 -6.31
CA GLY A 29 19.86 5.28 -6.95
C GLY A 29 19.00 4.64 -8.05
N THR A 30 19.49 3.51 -8.57
CA THR A 30 18.78 2.75 -9.61
C THR A 30 17.53 2.11 -9.03
N ALA A 31 16.38 2.37 -9.67
CA ALA A 31 15.13 1.73 -9.32
C ALA A 31 15.25 0.19 -9.42
N GLN A 32 14.51 -0.52 -8.59
CA GLN A 32 14.51 -1.99 -8.55
C GLN A 32 13.06 -2.48 -8.42
N PRO A 33 12.74 -3.69 -8.92
CA PRO A 33 11.49 -4.36 -8.56
C PRO A 33 11.32 -4.44 -7.05
N ILE A 34 10.20 -3.93 -6.53
CA ILE A 34 10.01 -3.66 -5.10
C ILE A 34 10.08 -4.90 -4.20
N GLN A 35 9.80 -6.09 -4.74
CA GLN A 35 9.98 -7.35 -4.01
C GLN A 35 11.44 -7.61 -3.65
N HIS A 36 12.41 -7.11 -4.42
CA HIS A 36 13.84 -7.23 -4.06
C HIS A 36 14.15 -6.43 -2.78
N LEU A 37 13.45 -5.31 -2.53
CA LEU A 37 13.59 -4.56 -1.29
C LEU A 37 13.07 -5.36 -0.09
N PHE A 38 11.92 -6.03 -0.24
CA PHE A 38 11.41 -6.96 0.77
C PHE A 38 12.40 -8.10 1.03
N GLU A 39 12.93 -8.72 -0.03
CA GLU A 39 13.88 -9.83 0.08
C GLU A 39 15.18 -9.43 0.79
N ALA A 40 15.66 -8.20 0.57
CA ALA A 40 16.80 -7.67 1.31
C ALA A 40 16.52 -7.61 2.83
N GLN A 41 15.30 -7.22 3.23
CA GLN A 41 14.89 -7.24 4.64
C GLN A 41 14.78 -8.66 5.21
N VAL A 42 14.33 -9.61 4.40
CA VAL A 42 14.30 -11.03 4.78
C VAL A 42 15.71 -11.56 5.06
N GLN A 43 16.70 -11.17 4.26
CA GLN A 43 18.09 -11.57 4.51
C GLN A 43 18.68 -10.86 5.75
N ALA A 44 18.36 -9.57 5.93
CA ALA A 44 18.90 -8.79 7.04
C ALA A 44 18.33 -9.23 8.40
N ASN A 45 17.01 -9.43 8.50
CA ASN A 45 16.31 -9.70 9.76
C ASN A 45 15.22 -10.76 9.60
N PRO A 46 15.58 -12.01 9.26
CA PRO A 46 14.60 -13.05 8.88
C PRO A 46 13.61 -13.40 9.99
N ASP A 47 14.04 -13.34 11.25
CA ASP A 47 13.23 -13.79 12.39
C ASP A 47 12.46 -12.65 13.07
N ALA A 48 12.60 -11.40 12.57
CA ALA A 48 11.80 -10.28 13.01
C ALA A 48 10.34 -10.44 12.54
N VAL A 49 9.38 -10.01 13.37
CA VAL A 49 7.95 -10.04 13.03
C VAL A 49 7.66 -9.02 11.93
N ALA A 50 7.23 -9.49 10.76
CA ALA A 50 6.92 -8.67 9.60
C ALA A 50 5.45 -8.25 9.57
N LEU A 51 4.55 -9.20 9.85
CA LEU A 51 3.13 -9.03 9.59
C LEU A 51 2.30 -9.58 10.75
N VAL A 52 1.31 -8.81 11.20
CA VAL A 52 0.39 -9.18 12.29
C VAL A 52 -1.04 -8.95 11.82
N CYS A 53 -1.91 -9.91 12.10
CA CYS A 53 -3.35 -9.82 11.90
C CYS A 53 -4.03 -10.55 13.06
N GLU A 54 -4.78 -9.82 13.88
CA GLU A 54 -5.40 -10.34 15.10
C GLU A 54 -4.37 -11.08 15.98
N ASN A 55 -4.62 -12.36 16.31
CA ASN A 55 -3.77 -13.18 17.14
C ASN A 55 -2.68 -13.94 16.36
N GLN A 56 -2.56 -13.69 15.06
CA GLN A 56 -1.61 -14.35 14.18
C GLN A 56 -0.51 -13.41 13.74
N GLN A 57 0.69 -13.96 13.53
CA GLN A 57 1.84 -13.21 13.05
C GLN A 57 2.74 -14.07 12.16
N LEU A 58 3.47 -13.42 11.25
CA LEU A 58 4.53 -14.02 10.44
C LEU A 58 5.81 -13.23 10.61
N THR A 59 6.92 -13.94 10.75
CA THR A 59 8.25 -13.33 10.59
C THR A 59 8.52 -13.02 9.12
N TYR A 60 9.56 -12.21 8.85
CA TYR A 60 10.01 -11.95 7.48
C TYR A 60 10.30 -13.25 6.71
N ARG A 61 10.97 -14.22 7.34
CA ARG A 61 11.25 -15.54 6.75
C ARG A 61 9.98 -16.30 6.43
N GLN A 62 9.04 -16.37 7.38
CA GLN A 62 7.79 -17.11 7.20
C GLN A 62 6.93 -16.48 6.10
N LEU A 63 6.80 -15.16 6.10
CA LEU A 63 6.10 -14.42 5.05
C LEU A 63 6.74 -14.65 3.68
N ASN A 64 8.08 -14.59 3.60
CA ASN A 64 8.82 -14.83 2.36
C ASN A 64 8.61 -16.24 1.83
N ARG A 65 8.67 -17.27 2.68
CA ARG A 65 8.45 -18.66 2.27
C ARG A 65 7.04 -18.87 1.72
N ARG A 66 6.01 -18.35 2.40
CA ARG A 66 4.62 -18.44 1.91
C ARG A 66 4.46 -17.74 0.56
N ALA A 67 5.04 -16.55 0.42
CA ALA A 67 5.03 -15.82 -0.85
C ALA A 67 5.80 -16.55 -1.96
N ASN A 68 6.95 -17.15 -1.66
CA ASN A 68 7.76 -17.94 -2.59
C ASN A 68 7.05 -19.22 -3.03
N HIS A 69 6.34 -19.91 -2.13
CA HIS A 69 5.48 -21.05 -2.47
C HIS A 69 4.45 -20.64 -3.52
N LEU A 70 3.71 -19.56 -3.26
CA LEU A 70 2.70 -19.06 -4.18
C LEU A 70 3.31 -18.61 -5.52
N ALA A 71 4.43 -17.88 -5.48
CA ALA A 71 5.12 -17.42 -6.67
C ALA A 71 5.55 -18.58 -7.59
N ARG A 72 6.01 -19.71 -7.02
CA ARG A 72 6.34 -20.92 -7.81
C ARG A 72 5.11 -21.49 -8.51
N GLN A 73 3.96 -21.55 -7.84
CA GLN A 73 2.72 -22.01 -8.47
C GLN A 73 2.30 -21.11 -9.65
N LEU A 74 2.46 -19.79 -9.51
CA LEU A 74 2.18 -18.84 -10.58
C LEU A 74 3.17 -18.98 -11.75
N LEU A 75 4.45 -19.20 -11.47
CA LEU A 75 5.46 -19.44 -12.50
C LEU A 75 5.21 -20.77 -13.23
N GLU A 76 4.78 -21.83 -12.53
CA GLU A 76 4.38 -23.10 -13.13
C GLU A 76 3.17 -22.95 -14.06
N LEU A 77 2.27 -21.99 -13.78
CA LEU A 77 1.17 -21.62 -14.68
C LEU A 77 1.65 -20.85 -15.94
N GLY A 78 2.91 -20.43 -15.98
CA GLY A 78 3.47 -19.63 -17.06
C GLY A 78 3.09 -18.15 -16.95
N VAL A 79 3.04 -17.60 -15.74
CA VAL A 79 2.94 -16.15 -15.52
C VAL A 79 4.24 -15.46 -15.94
N GLU A 80 4.12 -14.36 -16.66
CA GLU A 80 5.22 -13.53 -17.16
C GLU A 80 5.08 -12.07 -16.67
N PRO A 81 6.15 -11.25 -16.75
CA PRO A 81 6.07 -9.82 -16.46
C PRO A 81 4.95 -9.09 -17.22
N ASP A 82 4.39 -8.03 -16.63
CA ASP A 82 3.21 -7.26 -17.08
C ASP A 82 1.88 -8.03 -17.20
N GLN A 83 1.89 -9.33 -16.97
CA GLN A 83 0.64 -10.08 -16.80
C GLN A 83 0.03 -9.78 -15.43
N ARG A 84 -1.30 -9.89 -15.35
CA ARG A 84 -2.06 -9.58 -14.14
C ARG A 84 -2.44 -10.85 -13.40
N VAL A 85 -2.44 -10.79 -12.07
CA VAL A 85 -3.03 -11.81 -11.21
C VAL A 85 -4.03 -11.12 -10.29
N ALA A 86 -5.30 -11.52 -10.36
CA ALA A 86 -6.32 -10.96 -9.49
C ALA A 86 -6.21 -11.51 -8.08
N ILE A 87 -6.46 -10.65 -7.08
CA ILE A 87 -6.48 -11.04 -5.67
C ILE A 87 -7.82 -10.58 -5.09
N CYS A 88 -8.68 -11.52 -4.73
CA CYS A 88 -9.91 -11.26 -4.01
C CYS A 88 -9.83 -11.94 -2.65
N ALA A 89 -9.54 -11.17 -1.61
CA ALA A 89 -9.31 -11.68 -0.27
C ALA A 89 -9.82 -10.71 0.78
N GLU A 90 -10.27 -11.27 1.90
CA GLU A 90 -10.53 -10.50 3.10
C GLU A 90 -9.21 -10.12 3.79
N ARG A 91 -9.30 -9.14 4.68
CA ARG A 91 -8.15 -8.64 5.45
C ARG A 91 -7.58 -9.75 6.31
N SER A 92 -6.39 -10.21 5.94
CA SER A 92 -5.75 -11.39 6.52
C SER A 92 -4.25 -11.38 6.22
N LEU A 93 -3.49 -12.27 6.86
CA LEU A 93 -2.09 -12.51 6.50
C LEU A 93 -1.96 -12.97 5.04
N ASP A 94 -2.95 -13.77 4.59
CA ASP A 94 -3.01 -14.38 3.26
C ASP A 94 -3.09 -13.36 2.14
N MET A 95 -3.75 -12.22 2.38
CA MET A 95 -3.82 -11.10 1.44
C MET A 95 -2.42 -10.56 1.09
N ILE A 96 -1.55 -10.38 2.08
CA ILE A 96 -0.18 -9.89 1.88
C ILE A 96 0.72 -10.99 1.30
N VAL A 97 0.50 -12.25 1.68
CA VAL A 97 1.14 -13.40 1.02
C VAL A 97 0.81 -13.41 -0.47
N GLY A 98 -0.47 -13.19 -0.81
CA GLY A 98 -0.96 -13.06 -2.18
C GLY A 98 -0.23 -11.97 -2.96
N LEU A 99 -0.20 -10.75 -2.41
CA LEU A 99 0.51 -9.62 -3.02
C LEU A 99 1.97 -9.97 -3.29
N LEU A 100 2.70 -10.43 -2.27
CA LEU A 100 4.13 -10.67 -2.40
C LEU A 100 4.40 -11.84 -3.36
N GLY A 101 3.56 -12.88 -3.35
CA GLY A 101 3.69 -14.00 -4.28
C GLY A 101 3.48 -13.58 -5.74
N VAL A 102 2.55 -12.66 -6.02
CA VAL A 102 2.35 -12.10 -7.36
C VAL A 102 3.58 -11.29 -7.81
N LEU A 103 4.07 -10.38 -6.96
CA LEU A 103 5.26 -9.57 -7.28
C LEU A 103 6.50 -10.45 -7.49
N LYS A 104 6.65 -11.53 -6.70
CA LYS A 104 7.75 -12.49 -6.82
C LYS A 104 7.66 -13.39 -8.05
N ALA A 105 6.47 -13.60 -8.58
CA ALA A 105 6.27 -14.22 -9.90
C ALA A 105 6.52 -13.22 -11.06
N GLY A 106 6.78 -11.94 -10.75
CA GLY A 106 7.02 -10.87 -11.72
C GLY A 106 5.75 -10.24 -12.29
N ALA A 107 4.57 -10.66 -11.84
CA ALA A 107 3.29 -10.13 -12.31
C ALA A 107 2.81 -8.93 -11.48
N ALA A 108 1.83 -8.23 -12.04
CA ALA A 108 1.10 -7.18 -11.34
C ALA A 108 -0.15 -7.74 -10.65
N TYR A 109 -0.39 -7.33 -9.41
CA TYR A 109 -1.61 -7.74 -8.71
C TYR A 109 -2.79 -6.80 -9.04
N VAL A 110 -3.99 -7.36 -9.08
CA VAL A 110 -5.25 -6.62 -9.25
C VAL A 110 -6.12 -6.88 -8.02
N PRO A 111 -6.15 -5.98 -7.02
CA PRO A 111 -6.94 -6.19 -5.83
C PRO A 111 -8.42 -6.00 -6.12
N ILE A 112 -9.23 -6.95 -5.69
CA ILE A 112 -10.69 -6.95 -5.80
C ILE A 112 -11.27 -7.03 -4.40
N ASP A 113 -12.17 -6.10 -4.08
CA ASP A 113 -12.91 -6.13 -2.82
C ASP A 113 -13.97 -7.25 -2.86
N PRO A 114 -13.94 -8.24 -1.96
CA PRO A 114 -14.97 -9.28 -1.90
C PRO A 114 -16.37 -8.73 -1.56
N ALA A 115 -16.47 -7.51 -1.03
CA ALA A 115 -17.76 -6.85 -0.78
C ALA A 115 -18.37 -6.19 -2.02
N HIS A 116 -17.65 -6.15 -3.16
CA HIS A 116 -18.20 -5.62 -4.40
C HIS A 116 -19.34 -6.51 -4.94
N PRO A 117 -20.36 -5.93 -5.61
CA PRO A 117 -21.35 -6.70 -6.34
C PRO A 117 -20.70 -7.64 -7.37
N ALA A 118 -21.29 -8.81 -7.59
CA ALA A 118 -20.75 -9.84 -8.49
C ALA A 118 -20.51 -9.29 -9.92
N GLU A 119 -21.40 -8.44 -10.42
CA GLU A 119 -21.26 -7.79 -11.74
C GLU A 119 -20.01 -6.92 -11.82
N ARG A 120 -19.70 -6.18 -10.75
CA ARG A 120 -18.49 -5.34 -10.67
C ARG A 120 -17.23 -6.18 -10.63
N MET A 121 -17.23 -7.26 -9.85
CA MET A 121 -16.09 -8.20 -9.82
C MET A 121 -15.88 -8.87 -11.19
N ALA A 122 -16.96 -9.32 -11.84
CA ALA A 122 -16.90 -9.92 -13.17
C ALA A 122 -16.37 -8.93 -14.22
N PHE A 123 -16.82 -7.67 -14.19
CA PHE A 123 -16.28 -6.60 -15.03
C PHE A 123 -14.77 -6.43 -14.83
N MET A 124 -14.30 -6.30 -13.58
CA MET A 124 -12.88 -6.13 -13.28
C MET A 124 -12.04 -7.32 -13.77
N LEU A 125 -12.53 -8.55 -13.61
CA LEU A 125 -11.85 -9.75 -14.12
C LEU A 125 -11.83 -9.78 -15.66
N GLN A 126 -12.93 -9.38 -16.31
CA GLN A 126 -13.01 -9.33 -17.77
C GLN A 126 -12.09 -8.26 -18.36
N ASP A 127 -12.07 -7.06 -17.78
CA ASP A 127 -11.28 -5.92 -18.25
C ASP A 127 -9.79 -6.13 -17.98
N SER A 128 -9.43 -6.59 -16.78
CA SER A 128 -8.02 -6.81 -16.42
C SER A 128 -7.40 -8.07 -17.05
N GLN A 129 -8.21 -9.01 -17.55
CA GLN A 129 -7.76 -10.27 -18.15
C GLN A 129 -6.62 -10.94 -17.37
N PRO A 130 -6.82 -11.25 -16.07
CA PRO A 130 -5.77 -11.84 -15.27
C PRO A 130 -5.47 -13.27 -15.72
N ARG A 131 -4.25 -13.74 -15.46
CA ARG A 131 -3.83 -15.13 -15.72
C ARG A 131 -4.34 -16.11 -14.66
N ALA A 132 -4.55 -15.61 -13.45
CA ALA A 132 -5.06 -16.38 -12.32
C ALA A 132 -5.84 -15.49 -11.35
N LEU A 133 -6.67 -16.13 -10.52
CA LEU A 133 -7.33 -15.53 -9.36
C LEU A 133 -6.85 -16.19 -8.07
N LEU A 134 -6.34 -15.35 -7.18
CA LEU A 134 -6.01 -15.72 -5.81
C LEU A 134 -7.20 -15.39 -4.91
N THR A 135 -7.63 -16.35 -4.09
CA THR A 135 -8.76 -16.17 -3.17
C THR A 135 -8.62 -17.04 -1.93
N GLN A 136 -9.53 -16.87 -0.98
CA GLN A 136 -9.69 -17.74 0.18
C GLN A 136 -10.82 -18.74 -0.03
N SER A 137 -10.75 -19.88 0.67
CA SER A 137 -11.72 -20.98 0.55
C SER A 137 -13.14 -20.59 0.94
N ALA A 138 -13.29 -19.62 1.86
CA ALA A 138 -14.58 -19.11 2.31
C ALA A 138 -15.29 -18.21 1.27
N LEU A 139 -14.57 -17.69 0.27
CA LEU A 139 -15.11 -16.75 -0.71
C LEU A 139 -15.64 -17.47 -1.95
N THR A 140 -16.85 -17.08 -2.38
CA THR A 140 -17.46 -17.54 -3.64
C THR A 140 -17.46 -16.40 -4.63
N LEU A 141 -16.80 -16.59 -5.78
CA LEU A 141 -16.52 -15.52 -6.74
C LEU A 141 -16.92 -15.91 -8.16
N PRO A 142 -17.32 -14.94 -9.01
CA PRO A 142 -17.59 -15.18 -10.42
C PRO A 142 -16.28 -15.35 -11.20
N SER A 143 -15.60 -16.49 -11.05
CA SER A 143 -14.28 -16.72 -11.64
C SER A 143 -14.30 -17.36 -13.04
N GLY A 144 -15.44 -17.89 -13.49
CA GLY A 144 -15.52 -18.62 -14.76
C GLY A 144 -14.47 -19.74 -14.85
N GLU A 145 -13.77 -19.83 -15.99
CA GLU A 145 -12.70 -20.81 -16.25
C GLU A 145 -11.30 -20.35 -15.80
N LEU A 146 -11.19 -19.19 -15.13
CA LEU A 146 -9.91 -18.64 -14.69
C LEU A 146 -9.23 -19.56 -13.66
N PRO A 147 -7.93 -19.91 -13.82
CA PRO A 147 -7.19 -20.69 -12.83
C PRO A 147 -7.27 -20.06 -11.45
N ARG A 148 -7.72 -20.82 -10.46
CA ARG A 148 -7.97 -20.35 -9.11
C ARG A 148 -7.01 -20.99 -8.12
N PHE A 149 -6.31 -20.17 -7.34
CA PHE A 149 -5.44 -20.62 -6.25
C PHE A 149 -6.01 -20.15 -4.92
N LEU A 150 -6.05 -21.07 -3.97
CA LEU A 150 -6.49 -20.79 -2.61
C LEU A 150 -5.28 -20.39 -1.76
N LEU A 151 -5.38 -19.24 -1.09
CA LEU A 151 -4.31 -18.69 -0.24
C LEU A 151 -4.24 -19.38 1.12
N ASP A 152 -5.30 -20.08 1.53
CA ASP A 152 -5.54 -20.66 2.86
C ASP A 152 -5.54 -22.20 2.86
N THR A 153 -4.97 -22.83 1.83
CA THR A 153 -4.79 -24.30 1.83
C THR A 153 -3.82 -24.75 2.92
N SER A 154 -3.94 -26.01 3.34
CA SER A 154 -3.00 -26.58 4.31
C SER A 154 -1.55 -26.55 3.82
N ASP A 155 -1.30 -26.71 2.51
CA ASP A 155 0.05 -26.58 1.93
C ASP A 155 0.56 -25.14 2.00
N SER A 156 -0.28 -24.16 1.63
CA SER A 156 0.05 -22.72 1.75
C SER A 156 0.41 -22.34 3.19
N LEU A 157 -0.35 -22.83 4.17
CA LEU A 157 -0.09 -22.55 5.59
C LEU A 157 1.20 -23.24 6.08
N ARG A 158 1.43 -24.50 5.69
CA ARG A 158 2.66 -25.24 6.06
C ARG A 158 3.92 -24.66 5.45
N SER A 159 3.83 -24.05 4.26
CA SER A 159 4.98 -23.48 3.56
C SER A 159 5.75 -22.44 4.38
N ALA A 160 5.11 -21.76 5.34
CA ALA A 160 5.76 -20.83 6.27
C ALA A 160 6.98 -21.44 7.00
N ASN A 161 6.94 -22.75 7.26
CA ASN A 161 7.98 -23.46 7.99
C ASN A 161 8.78 -24.44 7.11
N ASP A 162 8.59 -24.39 5.79
CA ASP A 162 9.29 -25.26 4.85
C ASP A 162 10.50 -24.54 4.22
N ALA A 163 11.68 -25.06 4.51
CA ALA A 163 12.95 -24.53 4.01
C ALA A 163 13.11 -24.67 2.49
N ALA A 164 12.31 -25.53 1.83
CA ALA A 164 12.30 -25.62 0.37
C ALA A 164 11.95 -24.28 -0.31
N PHE A 165 11.28 -23.37 0.42
CA PHE A 165 10.88 -22.04 -0.06
C PHE A 165 11.78 -20.90 0.46
N ASP A 166 12.95 -21.19 1.04
CA ASP A 166 13.91 -20.14 1.44
C ASP A 166 14.48 -19.39 0.23
N ALA A 167 14.72 -20.09 -0.88
CA ALA A 167 15.23 -19.49 -2.11
C ALA A 167 14.11 -18.77 -2.87
N ASN A 168 14.33 -17.47 -3.12
CA ASN A 168 13.43 -16.63 -3.91
C ASN A 168 13.44 -17.06 -5.39
N PRO A 169 12.26 -17.15 -6.03
CA PRO A 169 12.19 -17.35 -7.48
C PRO A 169 12.96 -16.27 -8.23
N GLN A 170 13.59 -16.65 -9.34
CA GLN A 170 14.25 -15.72 -10.25
C GLN A 170 13.38 -15.58 -11.50
N VAL A 171 13.05 -14.35 -11.87
CA VAL A 171 12.22 -14.03 -13.04
C VAL A 171 13.10 -13.32 -14.07
N PRO A 172 13.61 -14.03 -15.10
CA PRO A 172 14.45 -13.42 -16.12
C PRO A 172 13.73 -12.27 -16.83
N GLY A 173 14.43 -11.15 -17.03
CA GLY A 173 13.88 -10.01 -17.76
C GLY A 173 12.96 -9.10 -16.94
N LEU A 174 12.69 -9.40 -15.67
CA LEU A 174 11.93 -8.49 -14.80
C LEU A 174 12.74 -7.22 -14.51
N THR A 175 12.14 -6.06 -14.78
CA THR A 175 12.74 -4.73 -14.61
C THR A 175 11.81 -3.80 -13.82
N PRO A 176 12.31 -2.66 -13.32
CA PRO A 176 11.50 -1.67 -12.61
C PRO A 176 10.38 -1.02 -13.44
N GLU A 177 10.46 -1.08 -14.77
CA GLU A 177 9.44 -0.54 -15.69
C GLU A 177 8.24 -1.47 -15.87
N HIS A 178 8.33 -2.71 -15.38
CA HIS A 178 7.19 -3.62 -15.37
C HIS A 178 6.16 -3.23 -14.31
N LEU A 179 4.93 -3.65 -14.53
CA LEU A 179 3.80 -3.38 -13.66
C LEU A 179 3.95 -4.03 -12.28
N ALA A 180 3.73 -3.26 -11.22
CA ALA A 180 3.59 -3.73 -9.85
C ALA A 180 2.12 -4.02 -9.50
N TYR A 181 1.19 -3.15 -9.91
CA TYR A 181 -0.22 -3.33 -9.64
C TYR A 181 -1.14 -2.66 -10.65
N VAL A 182 -2.40 -3.09 -10.66
CA VAL A 182 -3.50 -2.40 -11.35
C VAL A 182 -4.64 -2.18 -10.36
N ILE A 183 -4.93 -0.92 -10.01
CA ILE A 183 -6.00 -0.57 -9.06
C ILE A 183 -7.14 0.13 -9.81
N TYR A 184 -8.37 -0.32 -9.58
CA TYR A 184 -9.55 0.24 -10.23
C TYR A 184 -10.09 1.45 -9.48
N THR A 185 -10.33 2.55 -10.19
CA THR A 185 -10.97 3.76 -9.67
C THR A 185 -12.28 4.02 -10.40
N SER A 186 -13.20 4.77 -9.77
CA SER A 186 -14.42 5.22 -10.44
C SER A 186 -14.08 6.16 -11.60
N GLY A 187 -14.42 5.78 -12.83
CA GLY A 187 -14.26 6.64 -14.00
C GLY A 187 -15.34 7.72 -14.08
N SER A 188 -15.00 8.85 -14.68
CA SER A 188 -15.95 9.94 -14.97
C SER A 188 -17.08 9.54 -15.94
N THR A 189 -16.86 8.48 -16.72
CA THR A 189 -17.82 7.89 -17.66
C THR A 189 -18.78 6.88 -17.02
N GLY A 190 -18.67 6.64 -15.71
CA GLY A 190 -19.49 5.68 -14.96
C GLY A 190 -18.95 4.25 -14.93
N GLN A 191 -18.06 3.87 -15.83
CA GLN A 191 -17.32 2.60 -15.76
C GLN A 191 -15.99 2.77 -15.02
N SER A 192 -15.64 1.81 -14.17
CA SER A 192 -14.36 1.82 -13.45
C SER A 192 -13.19 1.65 -14.43
N LYS A 193 -12.06 2.30 -14.18
CA LYS A 193 -10.83 2.21 -14.97
C LYS A 193 -9.69 1.61 -14.14
N GLY A 194 -8.90 0.71 -14.73
CA GLY A 194 -7.72 0.14 -14.10
C GLY A 194 -6.50 1.05 -14.26
N VAL A 195 -5.99 1.61 -13.17
CA VAL A 195 -4.76 2.40 -13.15
C VAL A 195 -3.57 1.46 -13.00
N MET A 196 -2.73 1.43 -14.03
CA MET A 196 -1.54 0.59 -14.12
C MET A 196 -0.33 1.33 -13.53
N VAL A 197 0.33 0.73 -12.55
CA VAL A 197 1.48 1.34 -11.87
C VAL A 197 2.69 0.42 -11.92
N GLU A 198 3.82 0.98 -12.30
CA GLU A 198 5.11 0.28 -12.45
C GLU A 198 5.87 0.20 -11.12
N HIS A 199 6.78 -0.78 -11.01
CA HIS A 199 7.63 -0.94 -9.83
C HIS A 199 8.46 0.31 -9.50
N ARG A 200 9.03 1.00 -10.50
CA ARG A 200 9.84 2.21 -10.29
C ARG A 200 9.06 3.35 -9.63
N SER A 201 7.76 3.45 -9.90
CA SER A 201 6.92 4.47 -9.28
C SER A 201 6.70 4.18 -7.80
N VAL A 202 6.46 2.91 -7.45
CA VAL A 202 6.34 2.48 -6.05
C VAL A 202 7.68 2.59 -5.33
N PHE A 203 8.80 2.28 -5.99
CA PHE A 203 10.14 2.47 -5.46
C PHE A 203 10.40 3.93 -5.09
N ASN A 204 10.09 4.86 -6.01
CA ASN A 204 10.22 6.30 -5.76
C ASN A 204 9.34 6.75 -4.58
N PHE A 205 8.08 6.33 -4.57
CA PHE A 205 7.15 6.68 -3.49
C PHE A 205 7.64 6.17 -2.12
N TRP A 206 8.10 4.92 -2.05
CA TRP A 206 8.66 4.33 -0.83
C TRP A 206 9.90 5.09 -0.33
N GLN A 207 10.81 5.50 -1.22
CA GLN A 207 11.98 6.31 -0.87
C GLN A 207 11.57 7.65 -0.26
N VAL A 208 10.59 8.33 -0.86
CA VAL A 208 10.04 9.58 -0.34
C VAL A 208 9.46 9.36 1.06
N LEU A 209 8.59 8.36 1.25
CA LEU A 209 8.02 8.06 2.58
C LEU A 209 9.10 7.76 3.63
N THR A 210 10.12 7.00 3.25
CA THR A 210 11.23 6.64 4.16
C THR A 210 12.01 7.88 4.60
N ARG A 211 12.27 8.80 3.67
CA ARG A 211 13.03 10.03 3.93
C ARG A 211 12.21 11.11 4.64
N THR A 212 10.90 11.19 4.43
CA THR A 212 10.08 12.30 4.94
C THR A 212 9.28 11.92 6.18
N THR A 213 8.37 10.95 6.07
CA THR A 213 7.40 10.63 7.12
C THR A 213 7.97 9.64 8.13
N HIS A 214 8.66 8.59 7.67
CA HIS A 214 9.11 7.49 8.51
C HIS A 214 10.51 7.70 9.11
N GLN A 215 11.25 8.73 8.70
CA GLN A 215 12.57 9.06 9.28
C GLN A 215 12.53 9.33 10.79
N HIS A 216 11.36 9.71 11.32
CA HIS A 216 11.15 10.02 12.74
C HIS A 216 10.65 8.80 13.55
N CYS A 217 10.24 7.72 12.89
CA CYS A 217 9.80 6.50 13.54
C CYS A 217 11.00 5.68 14.06
N PRO A 218 10.82 4.86 15.11
CA PRO A 218 11.85 3.93 15.54
C PRO A 218 12.15 2.89 14.45
N ARG A 219 13.30 2.22 14.55
CA ARG A 219 13.70 1.17 13.60
C ARG A 219 13.94 -0.14 14.36
N PRO A 220 13.09 -1.18 14.19
CA PRO A 220 11.86 -1.19 13.37
C PRO A 220 10.70 -0.40 13.99
N ALA A 221 9.83 0.14 13.14
CA ALA A 221 8.56 0.75 13.55
C ALA A 221 7.43 -0.28 13.52
N THR A 222 6.33 0.01 14.21
CA THR A 222 5.03 -0.65 13.97
C THR A 222 4.16 0.29 13.15
N VAL A 223 3.76 -0.15 11.97
CA VAL A 223 2.95 0.63 11.02
C VAL A 223 1.64 -0.10 10.79
N ALA A 224 0.52 0.64 10.77
CA ALA A 224 -0.77 0.02 10.48
C ALA A 224 -1.05 0.01 8.97
N LEU A 225 -1.62 -1.10 8.49
CA LEU A 225 -2.34 -1.11 7.22
C LEU A 225 -3.78 -0.72 7.53
N ASN A 226 -4.16 0.54 7.33
CA ASN A 226 -5.53 1.00 7.59
C ASN A 226 -6.38 0.91 6.33
N ALA A 227 -6.00 1.60 5.25
CA ALA A 227 -6.72 1.60 3.98
C ALA A 227 -7.09 0.18 3.49
N GLY A 228 -8.20 0.11 2.75
CA GLY A 228 -8.56 -1.10 2.02
C GLY A 228 -7.47 -1.44 1.00
N PHE A 229 -7.15 -2.73 0.86
CA PHE A 229 -6.09 -3.18 -0.05
C PHE A 229 -6.36 -2.88 -1.54
N PHE A 230 -7.62 -2.64 -1.87
CA PHE A 230 -8.10 -2.19 -3.17
C PHE A 230 -8.02 -0.67 -3.38
N PHE A 231 -7.54 0.09 -2.39
CA PHE A 231 -7.15 1.48 -2.54
C PHE A 231 -5.62 1.58 -2.50
N ASP A 232 -5.06 2.43 -3.35
CA ASP A 232 -3.63 2.69 -3.46
C ASP A 232 -3.02 3.29 -2.18
N MET A 233 -3.82 3.98 -1.35
CA MET A 233 -3.42 4.42 -0.02
C MET A 233 -2.86 3.27 0.86
N SER A 234 -3.26 2.02 0.61
CA SER A 234 -2.70 0.84 1.30
C SER A 234 -1.19 0.66 1.08
N ILE A 235 -0.64 1.17 -0.02
CA ILE A 235 0.80 1.14 -0.32
C ILE A 235 1.61 1.91 0.72
N LYS A 236 1.03 2.93 1.38
CA LYS A 236 1.71 3.67 2.48
C LYS A 236 2.17 2.73 3.57
N GLY A 237 1.29 1.82 4.00
CA GLY A 237 1.59 0.79 5.00
C GLY A 237 2.39 -0.37 4.43
N ILE A 238 1.96 -0.93 3.28
CA ILE A 238 2.59 -2.13 2.69
C ILE A 238 4.07 -1.91 2.38
N SER A 239 4.42 -0.74 1.83
CA SER A 239 5.80 -0.40 1.49
C SER A 239 6.74 -0.38 2.69
N GLN A 240 6.23 -0.31 3.93
CA GLN A 240 7.07 -0.33 5.13
C GLN A 240 7.66 -1.71 5.42
N LEU A 241 7.13 -2.78 4.80
CA LEU A 241 7.80 -4.09 4.77
C LEU A 241 9.15 -4.02 4.05
N PHE A 242 9.34 -3.07 3.13
CA PHE A 242 10.60 -2.86 2.42
C PHE A 242 11.66 -2.14 3.28
N SER A 243 11.21 -1.54 4.39
CA SER A 243 12.05 -0.85 5.39
C SER A 243 12.35 -1.71 6.63
N GLY A 244 11.91 -2.97 6.65
CA GLY A 244 12.11 -3.87 7.79
C GLY A 244 11.16 -3.58 8.97
N HIS A 245 10.10 -2.81 8.75
CA HIS A 245 9.11 -2.49 9.79
C HIS A 245 8.09 -3.62 9.98
N ARG A 246 7.34 -3.55 11.09
CA ARG A 246 6.24 -4.46 11.39
C ARG A 246 4.94 -3.85 10.88
N LEU A 247 4.25 -4.54 9.98
CA LEU A 247 2.93 -4.17 9.48
C LEU A 247 1.83 -4.84 10.31
N VAL A 248 0.88 -4.05 10.82
CA VAL A 248 -0.28 -4.55 11.59
C VAL A 248 -1.55 -4.27 10.80
N ILE A 249 -2.32 -5.30 10.47
CA ILE A 249 -3.56 -5.17 9.71
C ILE A 249 -4.69 -4.78 10.67
N ILE A 250 -5.30 -3.62 10.45
CA ILE A 250 -6.48 -3.19 11.21
C ILE A 250 -7.69 -4.03 10.79
N PRO A 251 -8.44 -4.69 11.69
CA PRO A 251 -9.66 -5.42 11.32
C PRO A 251 -10.71 -4.52 10.66
N GLN A 252 -11.45 -5.03 9.67
CA GLN A 252 -12.43 -4.20 8.93
C GLN A 252 -13.52 -3.61 9.83
N LEU A 253 -13.98 -4.37 10.82
CA LEU A 253 -15.12 -4.02 11.68
C LEU A 253 -14.86 -2.80 12.56
N ILE A 254 -13.62 -2.56 12.98
CA ILE A 254 -13.30 -1.48 13.92
C ILE A 254 -12.98 -0.15 13.21
N ARG A 255 -12.74 -0.15 11.89
CA ARG A 255 -12.24 1.02 11.14
C ARG A 255 -13.18 2.22 11.18
N ALA A 256 -14.48 1.99 11.32
CA ALA A 256 -15.50 3.04 11.37
C ALA A 256 -15.71 3.60 12.79
N SER A 257 -15.17 2.95 13.82
CA SER A 257 -15.35 3.29 15.23
C SER A 257 -14.10 3.98 15.75
N GLY A 258 -14.18 5.29 16.01
CA GLY A 258 -13.03 6.06 16.50
C GLY A 258 -12.45 5.51 17.81
N HIS A 259 -13.29 5.03 18.73
CA HIS A 259 -12.85 4.47 20.00
C HIS A 259 -12.17 3.11 19.82
N GLU A 260 -12.81 2.15 19.12
CA GLU A 260 -12.22 0.82 18.92
C GLU A 260 -10.95 0.89 18.07
N LEU A 261 -10.91 1.80 17.08
CA LEU A 261 -9.70 2.05 16.29
C LEU A 261 -8.59 2.64 17.15
N LEU A 262 -8.88 3.63 18.01
CA LEU A 262 -7.89 4.21 18.91
C LEU A 262 -7.35 3.17 19.91
N ASP A 263 -8.23 2.36 20.49
CA ASP A 263 -7.85 1.26 21.39
C ASP A 263 -6.94 0.26 20.69
N PHE A 264 -7.24 -0.09 19.42
CA PHE A 264 -6.40 -0.97 18.62
C PHE A 264 -5.01 -0.37 18.34
N LEU A 265 -4.96 0.91 17.93
CA LEU A 265 -3.71 1.61 17.65
C LEU A 265 -2.81 1.67 18.90
N GLU A 266 -3.41 1.91 20.07
CA GLU A 266 -2.71 1.87 21.35
C GLU A 266 -2.25 0.45 21.71
N GLN A 267 -3.12 -0.55 21.64
CA GLN A 267 -2.79 -1.94 21.98
C GLN A 267 -1.57 -2.44 21.20
N HIS A 268 -1.48 -2.07 19.92
CA HIS A 268 -0.37 -2.45 19.05
C HIS A 268 0.81 -1.48 19.07
N GLN A 269 0.71 -0.36 19.80
CA GLN A 269 1.69 0.74 19.81
C GLN A 269 2.08 1.15 18.39
N VAL A 270 1.07 1.50 17.59
CA VAL A 270 1.26 1.90 16.20
C VAL A 270 1.98 3.25 16.15
N HIS A 271 3.11 3.29 15.46
CA HIS A 271 3.94 4.48 15.31
C HIS A 271 3.48 5.32 14.11
N ALA A 272 3.01 4.69 13.04
CA ALA A 272 2.50 5.40 11.88
C ALA A 272 1.30 4.70 11.22
N PHE A 273 0.37 5.49 10.71
CA PHE A 273 -0.77 4.99 9.92
C PHE A 273 -1.29 6.05 8.94
N ASP A 274 -1.92 5.59 7.87
CA ASP A 274 -2.68 6.42 6.93
C ASP A 274 -4.11 6.67 7.42
N SER A 275 -4.70 7.82 7.11
CA SER A 275 -6.11 8.09 7.40
C SER A 275 -6.69 9.15 6.45
N THR A 276 -7.99 9.05 6.17
CA THR A 276 -8.74 10.17 5.58
C THR A 276 -9.05 11.21 6.66
N PRO A 277 -9.14 12.51 6.34
CA PRO A 277 -9.59 13.54 7.27
C PRO A 277 -10.88 13.19 8.04
N SER A 278 -11.90 12.63 7.36
CA SER A 278 -13.16 12.24 8.02
C SER A 278 -12.98 11.15 9.09
N GLN A 279 -12.11 10.17 8.85
CA GLN A 279 -11.79 9.14 9.84
C GLN A 279 -10.90 9.69 10.96
N LEU A 280 -9.98 10.61 10.65
CA LEU A 280 -9.22 11.29 11.69
C LEU A 280 -10.13 12.06 12.64
N ASP A 281 -11.17 12.73 12.13
CA ASP A 281 -12.13 13.45 12.98
C ASP A 281 -12.81 12.52 13.99
N THR A 282 -13.08 11.25 13.65
CA THR A 282 -13.63 10.28 14.60
C THR A 282 -12.60 9.85 15.67
N LEU A 283 -11.32 9.72 15.30
CA LEU A 283 -10.22 9.45 16.23
C LEU A 283 -9.98 10.64 17.18
N LEU A 284 -10.04 11.87 16.66
CA LEU A 284 -9.95 13.09 17.47
C LEU A 284 -11.12 13.18 18.44
N ALA A 285 -12.35 12.86 17.99
CA ALA A 285 -13.52 12.82 18.86
C ALA A 285 -13.41 11.70 19.93
N ALA A 286 -12.70 10.61 19.64
CA ALA A 286 -12.42 9.53 20.59
C ALA A 286 -11.27 9.84 21.56
N GLY A 287 -10.63 11.00 21.44
CA GLY A 287 -9.60 11.46 22.37
C GLY A 287 -8.16 11.15 21.95
N LEU A 288 -7.87 11.02 20.64
CA LEU A 288 -6.51 10.74 20.15
C LEU A 288 -5.45 11.72 20.69
N LEU A 289 -5.76 13.01 20.82
CA LEU A 289 -4.80 14.01 21.29
C LEU A 289 -4.64 13.98 22.82
N GLU A 290 -5.68 13.53 23.51
CA GLU A 290 -5.80 13.50 24.96
C GLU A 290 -5.31 12.17 25.58
N ARG A 291 -5.09 11.14 24.76
CA ARG A 291 -4.65 9.80 25.19
C ARG A 291 -3.20 9.82 25.68
N SER A 292 -3.00 9.97 26.99
CA SER A 292 -1.65 10.06 27.59
C SER A 292 -0.83 8.79 27.47
N SER A 293 -1.48 7.63 27.35
CA SER A 293 -0.85 6.31 27.25
C SER A 293 -0.40 5.97 25.82
N TYR A 294 -0.83 6.73 24.81
CA TYR A 294 -0.52 6.44 23.42
C TYR A 294 -0.60 7.67 22.51
N GLN A 295 0.47 7.90 21.74
CA GLN A 295 0.47 8.86 20.65
C GLN A 295 1.28 8.29 19.46
N PRO A 296 0.73 8.30 18.22
CA PRO A 296 1.49 7.93 17.04
C PRO A 296 2.60 8.95 16.76
N VAL A 297 3.67 8.51 16.11
CA VAL A 297 4.74 9.39 15.64
C VAL A 297 4.30 10.16 14.39
N SER A 298 3.62 9.49 13.46
CA SER A 298 3.23 10.09 12.18
C SER A 298 1.85 9.64 11.71
N VAL A 299 1.03 10.58 11.26
CA VAL A 299 -0.28 10.32 10.68
C VAL A 299 -0.30 10.91 9.26
N LEU A 300 -0.53 10.04 8.27
CA LEU A 300 -0.43 10.38 6.85
C LEU A 300 -1.84 10.61 6.30
N LEU A 301 -2.22 11.87 6.13
CA LEU A 301 -3.57 12.27 5.71
C LEU A 301 -3.66 12.43 4.20
N GLY A 302 -4.79 12.03 3.62
CA GLY A 302 -5.06 12.26 2.21
C GLY A 302 -6.45 11.80 1.77
N GLY A 303 -6.77 12.00 0.50
CA GLY A 303 -8.03 11.58 -0.12
C GLY A 303 -9.21 12.54 0.04
N GLU A 304 -9.17 13.47 1.01
CA GLU A 304 -10.20 14.48 1.22
C GLU A 304 -9.57 15.82 1.63
N ALA A 305 -10.34 16.90 1.51
CA ALA A 305 -9.93 18.20 2.05
C ALA A 305 -10.01 18.20 3.58
N ILE A 306 -9.01 18.77 4.24
CA ILE A 306 -9.00 18.99 5.69
C ILE A 306 -9.79 20.27 5.99
N ASN A 307 -10.80 20.19 6.86
CA ASN A 307 -11.55 21.37 7.26
C ASN A 307 -10.71 22.28 8.19
N ALA A 308 -11.02 23.58 8.23
CA ALA A 308 -10.23 24.57 8.96
C ALA A 308 -10.12 24.29 10.47
N ALA A 309 -11.17 23.76 11.10
CA ALA A 309 -11.15 23.46 12.52
C ALA A 309 -10.22 22.29 12.86
N THR A 310 -10.23 21.24 12.03
CA THR A 310 -9.30 20.12 12.14
C THR A 310 -7.89 20.59 11.83
N TRP A 311 -7.67 21.38 10.78
CA TRP A 311 -6.37 21.94 10.43
C TRP A 311 -5.70 22.65 11.61
N GLU A 312 -6.40 23.58 12.26
CA GLU A 312 -5.84 24.30 13.42
C GLU A 312 -5.49 23.37 14.59
N LYS A 313 -6.30 22.34 14.86
CA LYS A 313 -5.97 21.34 15.91
C LYS A 313 -4.68 20.59 15.57
N LEU A 314 -4.54 20.13 14.32
CA LEU A 314 -3.38 19.36 13.89
C LEU A 314 -2.12 20.23 13.85
N ARG A 315 -2.22 21.46 13.35
CA ARG A 315 -1.12 22.42 13.27
C ARG A 315 -0.53 22.74 14.64
N ASN A 316 -1.40 22.87 15.65
CA ASN A 316 -1.01 23.20 17.01
C ASN A 316 -0.62 21.97 17.85
N CYS A 317 -0.63 20.75 17.30
CA CYS A 317 -0.21 19.55 17.99
C CYS A 317 1.32 19.36 17.88
N PRO A 318 2.10 19.45 18.98
CA PRO A 318 3.55 19.35 18.91
C PRO A 318 4.05 17.90 18.88
N SER A 319 3.27 16.95 19.41
CA SER A 319 3.73 15.59 19.70
C SER A 319 3.49 14.59 18.56
N ILE A 320 2.51 14.84 17.70
CA ILE A 320 2.18 13.99 16.54
C ILE A 320 2.51 14.75 15.25
N ARG A 321 3.16 14.07 14.31
CA ARG A 321 3.43 14.64 12.98
C ARG A 321 2.30 14.31 12.02
N PHE A 322 1.43 15.28 11.77
CA PHE A 322 0.38 15.16 10.75
C PHE A 322 0.89 15.64 9.40
N TYR A 323 0.91 14.75 8.41
CA TYR A 323 1.27 15.09 7.04
C TYR A 323 0.02 15.23 6.20
N ASN A 324 -0.11 16.33 5.48
CA ASN A 324 -1.11 16.50 4.44
C ASN A 324 -0.53 16.01 3.13
N MET A 325 -1.18 15.03 2.50
CA MET A 325 -0.73 14.40 1.27
C MET A 325 -1.83 14.46 0.23
N TYR A 326 -1.43 14.66 -1.02
CA TYR A 326 -2.34 14.67 -2.15
C TYR A 326 -1.75 13.95 -3.35
N GLY A 327 -2.55 13.09 -3.96
CA GLY A 327 -2.37 12.65 -5.32
C GLY A 327 -3.54 11.79 -5.81
N PRO A 328 -3.83 11.83 -7.11
CA PRO A 328 -4.69 10.84 -7.74
C PRO A 328 -3.97 9.48 -7.86
N THR A 329 -4.72 8.40 -8.00
CA THR A 329 -4.13 7.07 -8.16
C THR A 329 -3.18 6.94 -9.35
N GLU A 330 -3.43 7.71 -10.41
CA GLU A 330 -2.60 7.80 -11.61
C GLU A 330 -1.18 8.32 -11.36
N CYS A 331 -0.91 8.99 -10.24
CA CYS A 331 0.43 9.47 -9.89
C CYS A 331 1.16 8.58 -8.88
N THR A 332 0.64 7.37 -8.60
CA THR A 332 1.15 6.47 -7.55
C THR A 332 0.96 7.04 -6.14
N VAL A 333 -0.26 6.92 -5.63
CA VAL A 333 -0.65 7.24 -4.25
C VAL A 333 -0.69 8.74 -3.94
N ASP A 334 0.45 9.41 -3.83
CA ASP A 334 0.53 10.87 -3.58
C ASP A 334 1.67 11.50 -4.39
N ALA A 335 1.40 12.69 -4.94
CA ALA A 335 2.38 13.51 -5.65
C ALA A 335 2.92 14.68 -4.81
N THR A 336 2.16 15.12 -3.81
CA THR A 336 2.58 16.18 -2.89
C THR A 336 2.46 15.72 -1.44
N ILE A 337 3.34 16.24 -0.60
CA ILE A 337 3.39 15.97 0.83
C ILE A 337 3.95 17.17 1.55
N ASP A 338 3.33 17.54 2.66
CA ASP A 338 3.93 18.48 3.61
C ASP A 338 3.49 18.19 5.04
N LEU A 339 4.30 18.65 6.00
CA LEU A 339 3.97 18.61 7.41
C LEU A 339 3.04 19.78 7.74
N ILE A 340 1.85 19.50 8.29
CA ILE A 340 0.81 20.52 8.50
C ILE A 340 1.29 21.70 9.34
N ARG A 341 2.13 21.48 10.35
CA ARG A 341 2.66 22.56 11.19
C ARG A 341 3.68 23.47 10.51
N ASP A 342 4.23 23.05 9.38
CA ASP A 342 5.17 23.85 8.59
C ASP A 342 4.43 24.66 7.50
N LEU A 343 3.13 24.38 7.30
CA LEU A 343 2.25 25.11 6.38
C LEU A 343 1.58 26.30 7.08
N GLY A 344 1.78 27.50 6.51
CA GLY A 344 1.33 28.80 7.02
C GLY A 344 -0.19 29.01 6.99
#